data_AF-A0A2M6WMB1-F1
#
_entry.id   AF-A0A2M6WMB1-F1
#
_cell.length_a   1.000
_cell.length_b   1.000
_cell.length_c   1.000
_cell.angle_alpha   90.00
_cell.angle_beta   90.00
_cell.angle_gamma   90.00
#
_symmetry.space_group_name_H-M   'P 1'
#
loop_
_entity.id
_entity.type
_entity.pdbx_description
1 polymer ?
#
loop_
_entity_poly.entity_id
_entity_poly.type
_entity_poly.pdbx_seq_one_letter_code
_entity_poly.pdbx_strand_id
1 'polypeptide(L)'
;MKQEMIGDVPNSILGMYADLSHKLQAGAITPEELGLFLKKRNPFAVNSEKLLDQWHQFYLDIFDVGATFSGIRIPNFRESFPWLIVPIPEVPTNAVWQGYKNQGIPTWSYYGDDLEAVITQNDRNTKKGAYVIWVRDRVEADEELKNLSANQLKDKNIPVITCDERLRLGLYYWWKTGG
;
A
#
# COMPACT_ATOMS: atom_id res chain seq x y z
N MET A 1 27.19 -52.26 7.28
CA MET A 1 27.17 -51.06 8.15
C MET A 1 27.49 -49.85 7.30
N LYS A 2 26.54 -48.93 7.09
CA LYS A 2 26.85 -47.62 6.53
C LYS A 2 27.48 -46.79 7.65
N GLN A 3 28.70 -46.31 7.43
CA GLN A 3 29.30 -45.30 8.31
C GLN A 3 28.43 -44.04 8.21
N GLU A 4 27.73 -43.67 9.28
CA GLU A 4 27.21 -42.32 9.41
C GLU A 4 28.41 -41.40 9.65
N MET A 5 28.77 -40.62 8.64
CA MET A 5 29.75 -39.56 8.82
C MET A 5 29.09 -38.44 9.62
N ILE A 6 29.70 -38.08 10.75
CA ILE A 6 29.34 -36.90 11.53
C ILE A 6 29.58 -35.69 10.63
N GLY A 7 28.51 -35.18 10.01
CA GLY A 7 28.57 -34.08 9.03
C GLY A 7 27.75 -34.28 7.76
N ASP A 8 27.13 -35.44 7.54
CA ASP A 8 26.23 -35.65 6.38
C ASP A 8 24.96 -34.80 6.54
N VAL A 9 25.00 -33.60 5.96
CA VAL A 9 23.82 -32.76 5.76
C VAL A 9 22.97 -33.42 4.68
N PRO A 10 21.68 -33.72 4.95
CA PRO A 10 20.82 -34.35 3.95
C PRO A 10 20.78 -33.56 2.65
N ASN A 11 20.79 -34.26 1.49
CA ASN A 11 20.68 -33.62 0.17
C ASN A 11 19.48 -32.66 0.06
N SER A 12 18.38 -32.96 0.76
CA SER A 12 17.21 -32.08 0.85
C SER A 12 17.54 -30.73 1.50
N ILE A 13 18.36 -30.73 2.55
CA ILE A 13 18.79 -29.52 3.25
C ILE A 13 19.77 -28.71 2.39
N LEU A 14 20.71 -29.37 1.71
CA LEU A 14 21.60 -28.71 0.75
C LEU A 14 20.81 -28.06 -0.39
N GLY A 15 19.78 -28.73 -0.90
CA GLY A 15 18.85 -28.18 -1.88
C GLY A 15 18.10 -26.95 -1.37
N MET A 16 17.63 -26.96 -0.13
CA MET A 16 16.99 -25.80 0.50
C MET A 16 17.95 -24.61 0.65
N TYR A 17 19.22 -24.84 0.99
CA TYR A 17 20.21 -23.77 1.07
C TYR A 17 20.52 -23.15 -0.30
N ALA A 18 20.65 -23.98 -1.34
CA ALA A 18 20.85 -23.50 -2.70
C ALA A 18 19.67 -22.63 -3.18
N ASP A 19 18.43 -23.09 -2.93
CA ASP A 19 17.20 -22.35 -3.24
C ASP A 19 17.12 -21.02 -2.48
N LEU A 20 17.43 -21.02 -1.17
CA LEU A 20 17.49 -19.80 -0.37
C LEU A 20 18.52 -18.81 -0.91
N SER A 21 19.73 -19.28 -1.26
CA SER A 21 20.78 -18.44 -1.83
C SER A 21 20.34 -17.81 -3.16
N HIS A 22 19.65 -18.59 -4.01
CA HIS A 22 19.12 -18.06 -5.26
C HIS A 22 18.05 -16.99 -5.02
N LYS A 23 17.15 -17.20 -4.05
CA LYS A 23 16.10 -16.23 -3.69
C LYS A 23 16.67 -14.92 -3.14
N LEU A 24 17.74 -14.97 -2.35
CA LEU A 24 18.46 -13.78 -1.89
C LEU A 24 19.08 -13.01 -3.06
N GLN A 25 19.74 -13.69 -3.99
CA GLN A 25 20.35 -13.06 -5.18
C GLN A 25 19.31 -12.43 -6.11
N ALA A 26 18.15 -13.08 -6.26
CA ALA A 26 17.04 -12.58 -7.07
C ALA A 26 16.21 -11.49 -6.38
N GLY A 27 16.50 -11.16 -5.11
CA GLY A 27 15.71 -10.19 -4.32
C GLY A 27 14.32 -10.69 -3.93
N ALA A 28 14.02 -11.98 -4.13
CA ALA A 28 12.76 -12.59 -3.72
C ALA A 28 12.62 -12.73 -2.19
N ILE A 29 13.75 -12.76 -1.48
CA ILE A 29 13.85 -12.61 -0.03
C ILE A 29 14.96 -11.61 0.23
N THR A 30 14.73 -10.63 1.10
CA THR A 30 15.75 -9.67 1.53
C THR A 30 16.59 -10.23 2.70
N PRO A 31 17.83 -9.78 2.89
CA PRO A 31 18.63 -10.15 4.06
C PRO A 31 17.94 -9.84 5.40
N GLU A 32 17.13 -8.78 5.43
CA GLU A 32 16.38 -8.36 6.60
C GLU A 32 15.22 -9.32 6.92
N GLU A 33 14.46 -9.75 5.90
CA GLU A 33 13.44 -10.79 6.01
C GLU A 33 14.05 -12.11 6.48
N LEU A 34 15.19 -12.53 5.93
CA LEU A 34 15.89 -13.71 6.43
C LEU A 34 16.31 -13.55 7.89
N GLY A 35 16.79 -12.36 8.28
CA GLY A 35 17.12 -12.04 9.67
C GLY A 35 15.92 -12.12 10.62
N LEU A 36 14.74 -11.68 10.18
CA LEU A 36 13.49 -11.82 10.94
C LEU A 36 13.09 -13.29 11.09
N PHE A 37 13.17 -14.07 10.02
CA PHE A 37 12.91 -15.52 10.04
C PHE A 37 13.81 -16.24 11.04
N LEU A 38 15.13 -15.96 11.02
CA LEU A 38 16.10 -16.55 11.95
C LEU A 38 15.81 -16.19 13.42
N LYS A 39 15.25 -15.00 13.67
CA LYS A 39 14.79 -14.56 15.00
C LYS A 39 13.41 -15.11 15.39
N LYS A 40 12.84 -16.04 14.61
CA LYS A 40 11.48 -16.59 14.77
C LYS A 40 10.40 -15.50 14.76
N ARG A 41 10.63 -14.41 14.04
CA ARG A 41 9.63 -13.37 13.75
C ARG A 41 9.09 -13.60 12.35
N ASN A 42 7.82 -13.28 12.12
CA ASN A 42 7.24 -13.40 10.79
C ASN A 42 7.92 -12.36 9.87
N PRO A 43 8.74 -12.80 8.89
CA PRO A 43 9.46 -11.87 8.00
C PRO A 43 8.54 -11.19 7.00
N PHE A 44 7.36 -11.78 6.75
CA PHE A 44 6.31 -11.26 5.89
C PHE A 44 5.23 -10.52 6.70
N ALA A 45 5.45 -10.30 8.00
CA ALA A 45 4.58 -9.41 8.75
C ALA A 45 4.66 -8.03 8.12
N VAL A 46 3.49 -7.42 7.88
CA VAL A 46 3.44 -6.10 7.29
C VAL A 46 4.16 -5.10 8.18
N ASN A 47 5.34 -4.68 7.73
CA ASN A 47 6.12 -3.66 8.41
C ASN A 47 5.48 -2.30 8.11
N SER A 48 4.60 -1.90 9.01
CA SER A 48 3.82 -0.68 8.85
C SER A 48 4.70 0.57 8.87
N GLU A 49 5.84 0.54 9.55
CA GLU A 49 6.83 1.63 9.54
C GLU A 49 7.45 1.78 8.14
N LYS A 50 7.88 0.67 7.54
CA LYS A 50 8.39 0.67 6.15
C LYS A 50 7.35 1.17 5.15
N LEU A 51 6.07 0.88 5.36
CA LEU A 51 5.00 1.42 4.51
C LEU A 51 4.82 2.93 4.71
N LEU A 52 4.91 3.43 5.95
CA LEU A 52 4.91 4.87 6.21
C LEU A 52 6.12 5.56 5.56
N ASP A 53 7.30 4.96 5.60
CA ASP A 53 8.50 5.49 4.93
C ASP A 53 8.30 5.56 3.41
N GLN A 54 7.65 4.55 2.81
CA GLN A 54 7.28 4.58 1.39
C GLN A 54 6.31 5.71 1.07
N TRP A 55 5.31 5.95 1.93
CA TRP A 55 4.39 7.07 1.76
C TRP A 55 5.10 8.42 1.95
N HIS A 56 6.08 8.51 2.85
CA HIS A 56 6.90 9.71 3.03
C HIS A 56 7.68 10.02 1.74
N GLN A 57 8.39 9.02 1.21
CA GLN A 57 9.15 9.16 -0.03
C GLN A 57 8.26 9.54 -1.21
N PHE A 58 7.09 8.90 -1.34
CA PHE A 58 6.10 9.25 -2.36
C PHE A 58 5.71 10.74 -2.29
N TYR A 59 5.41 11.25 -1.09
CA TYR A 59 5.02 12.65 -0.93
C TYR A 59 6.16 13.61 -1.24
N LEU A 60 7.39 13.25 -0.88
CA LEU A 60 8.57 14.03 -1.20
C LEU A 60 8.83 14.05 -2.72
N ASP A 61 8.83 12.89 -3.37
CA ASP A 61 9.16 12.77 -4.79
C ASP A 61 8.14 13.44 -5.71
N ILE A 62 6.85 13.29 -5.40
CA ILE A 62 5.76 13.74 -6.29
C ILE A 62 5.33 15.17 -5.99
N PHE A 63 5.40 15.60 -4.72
CA PHE A 63 4.85 16.88 -4.27
C PHE A 63 5.85 17.79 -3.58
N ASP A 64 7.10 17.37 -3.38
CA ASP A 64 8.11 18.09 -2.58
C ASP A 64 7.64 18.36 -1.14
N VAL A 65 6.85 17.43 -0.57
CA VAL A 65 6.28 17.53 0.77
C VAL A 65 6.96 16.54 1.72
N GLY A 66 7.71 17.07 2.69
CA GLY A 66 8.30 16.31 3.79
C GLY A 66 7.28 15.87 4.84
N ALA A 67 6.36 14.98 4.48
CA ALA A 67 5.28 14.53 5.36
C ALA A 67 5.82 13.81 6.61
N THR A 68 5.36 14.19 7.80
CA THR A 68 5.75 13.51 9.05
C THR A 68 4.55 12.72 9.60
N PHE A 69 4.75 11.44 9.86
CA PHE A 69 3.70 10.54 10.38
C PHE A 69 3.80 10.25 11.88
N SER A 70 4.57 11.07 12.61
CA SER A 70 4.73 10.93 14.05
C SER A 70 3.37 11.03 14.76
N GLY A 71 3.04 10.03 15.58
CA GLY A 71 1.79 9.99 16.33
C GLY A 71 0.57 9.53 15.52
N ILE A 72 0.72 9.16 14.24
CA ILE A 72 -0.38 8.61 13.47
C ILE A 72 -0.71 7.19 13.96
N ARG A 73 -1.99 6.90 14.18
CA ARG A 73 -2.43 5.56 14.56
C ARG A 73 -2.67 4.73 13.31
N ILE A 74 -1.84 3.70 13.12
CA ILE A 74 -2.03 2.71 12.07
C ILE A 74 -3.05 1.67 12.57
N PRO A 75 -4.18 1.44 11.86
CA PRO A 75 -5.11 0.37 12.22
C PRO A 75 -4.43 -0.99 12.10
N ASN A 76 -4.88 -1.99 12.86
CA ASN A 76 -4.36 -3.35 12.75
C ASN A 76 -4.50 -3.86 11.31
N PHE A 77 -3.43 -4.44 10.80
CA PHE A 77 -3.41 -5.08 9.48
C PHE A 77 -4.49 -6.16 9.38
N ARG A 78 -5.08 -6.28 8.18
CA ARG A 78 -6.05 -7.33 7.83
C ARG A 78 -5.61 -7.94 6.51
N GLU A 79 -5.44 -9.26 6.47
CA GLU A 79 -4.95 -9.97 5.28
C GLU A 79 -5.74 -9.65 4.00
N SER A 80 -7.05 -9.46 4.11
CA SER A 80 -7.92 -9.11 2.98
C SER A 80 -7.90 -7.63 2.57
N PHE A 81 -7.10 -6.80 3.24
CA PHE A 81 -6.95 -5.37 2.98
C PHE A 81 -5.45 -5.00 2.93
N PRO A 82 -4.73 -5.39 1.87
CA PRO A 82 -3.27 -5.29 1.85
C PRO A 82 -2.75 -3.88 1.56
N TRP A 83 -3.60 -2.97 1.05
CA TRP A 83 -3.15 -1.63 0.64
C TRP A 83 -3.32 -0.61 1.76
N LEU A 84 -2.21 -0.02 2.21
CA LEU A 84 -2.21 1.10 3.12
C LEU A 84 -2.36 2.42 2.34
N ILE A 85 -3.26 3.29 2.78
CA ILE A 85 -3.37 4.67 2.27
C ILE A 85 -3.15 5.64 3.42
N VAL A 86 -2.34 6.68 3.18
CA VAL A 86 -1.99 7.70 4.18
C VAL A 86 -2.31 9.10 3.67
N PRO A 87 -3.57 9.58 3.70
CA PRO A 87 -3.90 10.94 3.28
C PRO A 87 -3.36 11.98 4.27
N ILE A 88 -2.83 13.10 3.74
CA ILE A 88 -2.27 14.20 4.53
C ILE A 88 -2.92 15.55 4.17
N PRO A 89 -3.06 16.50 5.12
CA PRO A 89 -3.63 17.82 4.87
C PRO A 89 -2.89 18.65 3.82
N GLU A 90 -1.56 18.50 3.74
CA GLU A 90 -0.66 19.30 2.91
C GLU A 90 -0.84 19.04 1.41
N VAL A 91 -1.40 17.88 1.06
CA VAL A 91 -1.63 17.48 -0.33
C VAL A 91 -3.14 17.36 -0.55
N PRO A 92 -3.83 18.43 -0.99
CA PRO A 92 -5.27 18.39 -1.29
C PRO A 92 -5.59 17.50 -2.49
N THR A 93 -6.86 17.16 -2.70
CA THR A 93 -7.30 16.29 -3.82
C THR A 93 -6.90 16.86 -5.18
N ASN A 94 -6.99 18.19 -5.33
CA ASN A 94 -6.55 18.90 -6.54
C ASN A 94 -5.04 18.70 -6.79
N ALA A 95 -4.20 18.71 -5.75
CA ALA A 95 -2.77 18.44 -5.90
C ALA A 95 -2.54 17.01 -6.40
N VAL A 96 -3.25 16.02 -5.84
CA VAL A 96 -3.18 14.62 -6.30
C VAL A 96 -3.55 14.51 -7.78
N TRP A 97 -4.63 15.18 -8.20
CA TRP A 97 -5.05 15.21 -9.61
C TRP A 97 -3.99 15.80 -10.53
N GLN A 98 -3.37 16.92 -10.14
CA GLN A 98 -2.26 17.50 -10.88
C GLN A 98 -1.03 16.57 -10.88
N GLY A 99 -0.81 15.81 -9.80
CA GLY A 99 0.24 14.80 -9.71
C GLY A 99 0.16 13.78 -10.85
N TYR A 100 -1.03 13.31 -11.21
CA TYR A 100 -1.21 12.42 -12.38
C TYR A 100 -0.70 13.06 -13.68
N LYS A 101 -1.05 14.34 -13.91
CA LYS A 101 -0.64 15.07 -15.12
C LYS A 101 0.87 15.29 -15.16
N ASN A 102 1.46 15.64 -14.02
CA ASN A 102 2.90 15.84 -13.90
C ASN A 102 3.69 14.54 -14.14
N GLN A 103 3.09 13.39 -13.83
CA GLN A 103 3.65 12.07 -14.15
C GLN A 103 3.42 11.64 -15.61
N GLY A 104 2.83 12.50 -16.44
CA GLY A 104 2.53 12.19 -17.85
C GLY A 104 1.41 11.17 -18.02
N ILE A 105 0.61 10.91 -16.98
CA ILE A 105 -0.49 9.96 -17.03
C ILE A 105 -1.67 10.63 -17.75
N PRO A 106 -2.19 10.05 -18.84
CA PRO A 106 -3.36 10.59 -19.52
C PRO A 106 -4.55 10.68 -18.56
N THR A 107 -5.04 11.89 -18.33
CA THR A 107 -6.15 12.16 -17.41
C THR A 107 -7.19 13.04 -18.07
N TRP A 108 -8.45 12.73 -17.81
CA TRP A 108 -9.59 13.48 -18.31
C TRP A 108 -10.68 13.56 -17.25
N SER A 109 -11.33 14.71 -17.17
CA SER A 109 -12.45 14.96 -16.26
C SER A 109 -13.56 15.69 -17.00
N TYR A 110 -14.78 15.19 -16.87
CA TYR A 110 -15.97 15.87 -17.41
C TYR A 110 -16.22 17.21 -16.71
N TYR A 111 -15.90 17.30 -15.42
CA TYR A 111 -16.19 18.47 -14.58
C TYR A 111 -15.03 19.47 -14.52
N GLY A 112 -13.97 19.25 -15.31
CA GLY A 112 -12.75 20.06 -15.27
C GLY A 112 -11.78 19.63 -14.17
N ASP A 113 -10.79 20.48 -13.90
CA ASP A 113 -9.63 20.15 -13.06
C ASP A 113 -9.76 20.54 -11.60
N ASP A 114 -10.82 21.25 -11.24
CA ASP A 114 -11.11 21.60 -9.85
C ASP A 114 -12.01 20.53 -9.22
N LEU A 115 -11.38 19.44 -8.79
CA LEU A 115 -12.08 18.34 -8.13
C LEU A 115 -12.59 18.72 -6.74
N GLU A 116 -11.99 19.69 -6.05
CA GLU A 116 -12.47 20.13 -4.74
C GLU A 116 -13.80 20.88 -4.83
N ALA A 117 -14.03 21.64 -5.90
CA ALA A 117 -15.33 22.26 -6.16
C ALA A 117 -16.42 21.21 -6.50
N VAL A 118 -16.04 20.10 -7.12
CA VAL A 118 -16.97 19.04 -7.56
C VAL A 118 -17.26 18.05 -6.43
N ILE A 119 -16.22 17.65 -5.68
CA ILE A 119 -16.30 16.69 -4.58
C ILE A 119 -16.57 17.45 -3.28
N THR A 120 -17.81 17.88 -3.12
CA THR A 120 -18.24 18.69 -1.96
C THR A 120 -18.26 17.92 -0.64
N GLN A 121 -18.34 16.59 -0.68
CA GLN A 121 -18.39 15.73 0.51
C GLN A 121 -17.57 14.46 0.32
N ASN A 122 -16.66 14.21 1.26
CA ASN A 122 -15.99 12.93 1.46
C ASN A 122 -16.33 12.39 2.86
N ASP A 123 -16.60 11.08 2.95
CA ASP A 123 -16.88 10.40 4.23
C ASP A 123 -15.68 10.45 5.19
N ARG A 124 -14.46 10.49 4.64
CA ARG A 124 -13.21 10.72 5.37
C ARG A 124 -12.44 11.86 4.72
N ASN A 125 -11.85 12.73 5.53
CA ASN A 125 -11.09 13.88 5.06
C ASN A 125 -9.98 14.25 6.04
N THR A 126 -9.01 14.99 5.55
CA THR A 126 -7.80 15.38 6.29
C THR A 126 -7.97 16.63 7.14
N LYS A 127 -9.20 17.15 7.32
CA LYS A 127 -9.44 18.39 8.11
C LYS A 127 -9.02 18.27 9.57
N LYS A 128 -8.97 17.05 10.12
CA LYS A 128 -8.53 16.75 11.49
C LYS A 128 -7.07 16.27 11.56
N GLY A 129 -6.32 16.39 10.47
CA GLY A 129 -4.96 15.86 10.34
C GLY A 129 -4.89 14.63 9.45
N ALA A 130 -3.68 14.10 9.33
CA ALA A 130 -3.40 12.88 8.57
C ALA A 130 -4.08 11.66 9.22
N TYR A 131 -4.46 10.70 8.39
CA TYR A 131 -5.04 9.44 8.86
C TYR A 131 -4.57 8.26 8.01
N VAL A 132 -4.85 7.05 8.48
CA VAL A 132 -4.41 5.81 7.83
C VAL A 132 -5.59 4.85 7.69
N ILE A 133 -5.72 4.25 6.52
CA ILE A 133 -6.70 3.19 6.26
C ILE A 133 -6.06 2.02 5.50
N TRP A 134 -6.64 0.83 5.70
CA TRP A 134 -6.38 -0.35 4.89
C TRP A 134 -7.51 -0.54 3.89
N VAL A 135 -7.19 -0.77 2.62
CA VAL A 135 -8.16 -1.05 1.55
C VAL A 135 -7.87 -2.39 0.87
N ARG A 136 -8.92 -3.00 0.30
CA ARG A 136 -8.83 -4.25 -0.44
C ARG A 136 -8.06 -4.06 -1.76
N ASP A 137 -7.49 -5.15 -2.28
CA ASP A 137 -6.74 -5.23 -3.53
C ASP A 137 -7.56 -5.71 -4.73
N ARG A 138 -8.90 -5.71 -4.62
CA ARG A 138 -9.76 -6.14 -5.72
C ARG A 138 -9.80 -5.05 -6.81
N VAL A 139 -9.69 -5.50 -8.06
CA VAL A 139 -9.79 -4.63 -9.24
C VAL A 139 -11.23 -4.19 -9.46
N GLU A 140 -12.16 -5.14 -9.33
CA GLU A 140 -13.60 -4.92 -9.46
C GLU A 140 -14.27 -4.75 -8.10
N ALA A 141 -15.50 -4.23 -8.12
CA ALA A 141 -16.34 -4.18 -6.93
C ALA A 141 -16.47 -5.57 -6.30
N ASP A 142 -16.55 -5.60 -4.96
CA ASP A 142 -16.86 -6.82 -4.21
C ASP A 142 -18.13 -7.47 -4.81
N GLU A 143 -18.08 -8.76 -5.15
CA GLU A 143 -19.22 -9.45 -5.77
C GLU A 143 -20.47 -9.36 -4.89
N GLU A 144 -20.30 -9.36 -3.56
CA GLU A 144 -21.36 -9.14 -2.59
C GLU A 144 -21.97 -7.72 -2.59
N LEU A 145 -21.27 -6.73 -3.15
CA LEU A 145 -21.70 -5.33 -3.26
C LEU A 145 -21.97 -4.90 -4.71
N LYS A 146 -21.93 -5.84 -5.66
CA LYS A 146 -22.15 -5.60 -7.07
C LYS A 146 -23.51 -4.96 -7.32
N ASN A 147 -23.57 -4.03 -8.27
CA ASN A 147 -24.77 -3.28 -8.65
C ASN A 147 -25.36 -2.38 -7.54
N LEU A 148 -24.63 -2.13 -6.44
CA LEU A 148 -25.01 -1.12 -5.46
C LEU A 148 -24.36 0.22 -5.80
N SER A 149 -25.16 1.29 -5.82
CA SER A 149 -24.66 2.65 -5.91
C SER A 149 -24.01 3.10 -4.60
N ALA A 150 -23.15 4.13 -4.68
CA ALA A 150 -22.53 4.73 -3.49
C ALA A 150 -23.57 5.16 -2.44
N ASN A 151 -24.72 5.69 -2.87
CA ASN A 151 -25.81 6.08 -1.97
C ASN A 151 -26.41 4.86 -1.25
N GLN A 152 -26.62 3.75 -1.95
CA GLN A 152 -27.12 2.52 -1.32
C GLN A 152 -26.13 1.92 -0.33
N LEU A 153 -24.82 2.06 -0.58
CA LEU A 153 -23.78 1.62 0.35
C LEU A 153 -23.76 2.49 1.61
N LYS A 154 -23.96 3.80 1.45
CA LYS A 154 -24.12 4.75 2.55
C LYS A 154 -25.34 4.44 3.40
N ASP A 155 -26.49 4.18 2.79
CA ASP A 155 -27.73 3.81 3.51
C ASP A 155 -27.57 2.49 4.29
N LYS A 156 -26.76 1.56 3.78
CA LYS A 156 -26.39 0.31 4.45
C LYS A 156 -25.24 0.46 5.45
N ASN A 157 -24.71 1.67 5.62
CA ASN A 157 -23.58 1.99 6.49
C ASN A 157 -22.33 1.13 6.20
N ILE A 158 -22.10 0.84 4.92
CA ILE A 158 -20.93 0.06 4.47
C ILE A 158 -19.83 1.04 4.09
N PRO A 159 -18.71 1.09 4.84
CA PRO A 159 -17.62 1.99 4.52
C PRO A 159 -16.89 1.51 3.26
N VAL A 160 -16.82 2.39 2.26
CA VAL A 160 -16.06 2.17 1.02
C VAL A 160 -14.96 3.20 0.89
N ILE A 161 -13.99 2.96 0.01
CA ILE A 161 -12.94 3.93 -0.33
C ILE A 161 -13.57 5.21 -0.91
N THR A 162 -13.07 6.37 -0.50
CA THR A 162 -13.49 7.68 -1.05
C THR A 162 -12.81 7.95 -2.39
N CYS A 163 -13.33 8.92 -3.14
CA CYS A 163 -12.72 9.32 -4.41
C CYS A 163 -11.27 9.82 -4.21
N ASP A 164 -11.03 10.65 -3.19
CA ASP A 164 -9.70 11.14 -2.84
C ASP A 164 -8.70 10.01 -2.52
N GLU A 165 -9.10 9.07 -1.67
CA GLU A 165 -8.28 7.91 -1.31
C GLU A 165 -7.96 7.04 -2.55
N ARG A 166 -8.94 6.85 -3.45
CA ARG A 166 -8.76 6.07 -4.69
C ARG A 166 -7.80 6.73 -5.68
N LEU A 167 -7.85 8.06 -5.79
CA LEU A 167 -6.90 8.84 -6.61
C LEU A 167 -5.49 8.75 -6.01
N ARG A 168 -5.35 8.93 -4.69
CA ARG A 168 -4.04 8.81 -4.03
C ARG A 168 -3.43 7.43 -4.20
N LEU A 169 -4.22 6.38 -3.99
CA LEU A 169 -3.74 5.01 -4.15
C LEU A 169 -3.29 4.74 -5.58
N GLY A 170 -4.03 5.23 -6.59
CA GLY A 170 -3.65 5.03 -7.98
C GLY A 170 -2.36 5.75 -8.36
N LEU A 171 -2.16 6.98 -7.89
CA LEU A 171 -0.92 7.72 -8.13
C LEU A 171 0.27 7.11 -7.39
N TYR A 172 0.06 6.71 -6.12
CA TYR A 172 1.05 5.99 -5.34
C TYR A 172 1.46 4.67 -6.00
N TYR A 173 0.48 3.90 -6.49
CA TYR A 173 0.74 2.65 -7.21
C TYR A 173 1.60 2.91 -8.45
N TRP A 174 1.23 3.90 -9.26
CA TRP A 174 1.99 4.28 -10.45
C TRP A 174 3.44 4.66 -10.14
N TRP A 175 3.65 5.54 -9.14
CA TRP A 175 4.98 5.92 -8.67
C TRP A 175 5.79 4.71 -8.20
N LYS A 176 5.15 3.79 -7.47
CA LYS A 176 5.79 2.61 -6.91
C LYS A 176 6.20 1.58 -7.97
N THR A 177 5.40 1.40 -9.02
CA THR A 177 5.65 0.38 -10.05
C THR A 177 6.34 0.91 -11.30
N GLY A 178 6.42 2.23 -11.48
CA GLY A 178 7.02 2.85 -12.66
C GLY A 178 6.14 2.83 -13.91
N GLY A 179 4.82 2.62 -13.74
CA GLY A 179 3.87 2.39 -14.82
C GLY A 179 3.60 0.92 -15.11
#